data_AF-A0A855SI61-F1
#
_entry.id   AF-A0A855SI61-F1
#
_cell.length_a   1.000
_cell.length_b   1.000
_cell.length_c   1.000
_cell.angle_alpha   90.00
_cell.angle_beta   90.00
_cell.angle_gamma   90.00
#
_symmetry.space_group_name_H-M   'P 1'
#
loop_
_entity.id
_entity.type
_entity.pdbx_description
1 polymer ?
#
loop_
_entity_poly.entity_id
_entity_poly.type
_entity_poly.pdbx_seq_one_letter_code
_entity_poly.pdbx_strand_id
1 'polypeptide(L)'
;MNKMKHVENKLGLCIACIVLVCVVATIGSSTNTPWLQMPFEAFNGIAFSFGYFFRLSATWAYVCSSVFFISLFAVSFWLGKIVVRFFSRQR
;
A
#
# COMPACT_ATOMS: atom_id res chain seq x y z
N MET A 1 -5.59 -7.39 -28.66
CA MET A 1 -4.89 -7.83 -27.42
C MET A 1 -4.40 -6.68 -26.52
N ASN A 2 -4.14 -5.46 -27.04
CA ASN A 2 -3.58 -4.36 -26.25
C ASN A 2 -4.60 -3.64 -25.31
N LYS A 3 -5.88 -3.57 -25.72
CA LYS A 3 -6.95 -2.87 -24.97
C LYS A 3 -7.28 -3.55 -23.63
N MET A 4 -7.31 -4.88 -23.59
CA MET A 4 -7.59 -5.67 -22.37
C MET A 4 -6.49 -5.49 -21.31
N LYS A 5 -5.21 -5.56 -21.71
CA LYS A 5 -4.08 -5.33 -20.79
C LYS A 5 -4.09 -3.92 -20.19
N HIS A 6 -4.56 -2.94 -20.95
CA HIS A 6 -4.67 -1.55 -20.49
C HIS A 6 -5.75 -1.39 -19.41
N VAL A 7 -6.87 -2.12 -19.52
CA VAL A 7 -7.94 -2.14 -18.51
C VAL A 7 -7.48 -2.86 -17.25
N GLU A 8 -6.81 -4.02 -17.38
CA GLU A 8 -6.21 -4.73 -16.25
C GLU A 8 -5.26 -3.84 -15.44
N ASN A 9 -4.38 -3.11 -16.13
CA ASN A 9 -3.41 -2.24 -15.46
C ASN A 9 -4.09 -1.03 -14.79
N LYS A 10 -5.10 -0.42 -15.41
CA LYS A 10 -5.85 0.70 -14.78
C LYS A 10 -6.59 0.25 -13.53
N LEU A 11 -7.29 -0.89 -13.59
CA LEU A 11 -8.03 -1.43 -12.45
C LEU A 11 -7.09 -1.90 -11.34
N GLY A 12 -5.99 -2.58 -11.70
CA GLY A 12 -4.95 -2.95 -10.74
C GLY A 12 -4.35 -1.75 -10.03
N LEU A 13 -4.10 -0.65 -10.75
CA LEU A 13 -3.60 0.60 -10.17
C LEU A 13 -4.63 1.21 -9.21
N CYS A 14 -5.90 1.31 -9.61
CA CYS A 14 -6.96 1.83 -8.75
C CYS A 14 -7.10 1.02 -7.46
N ILE A 15 -7.07 -0.32 -7.54
CA ILE A 15 -7.14 -1.20 -6.37
C ILE A 15 -5.94 -0.96 -5.45
N ALA A 16 -4.72 -0.87 -6.01
CA ALA A 16 -3.51 -0.62 -5.23
C ALA A 16 -3.56 0.76 -4.52
N CYS A 17 -4.04 1.80 -5.19
CA CYS A 17 -4.23 3.12 -4.60
C CYS A 17 -5.27 3.09 -3.47
N ILE A 18 -6.40 2.41 -3.66
CA ILE A 18 -7.43 2.27 -2.62
C ILE A 18 -6.87 1.56 -1.40
N VAL A 19 -6.16 0.44 -1.59
CA VAL A 19 -5.54 -0.30 -0.48
C VAL A 19 -4.54 0.56 0.28
N LEU A 20 -3.68 1.31 -0.42
CA LEU A 20 -2.75 2.26 0.19
C LEU A 20 -3.48 3.29 1.06
N VAL A 21 -4.52 3.92 0.52
CA VAL A 21 -5.31 4.93 1.23
C VAL A 21 -5.99 4.30 2.45
N CYS A 22 -6.56 3.10 2.32
CA CYS A 22 -7.17 2.40 3.45
C CYS A 22 -6.15 2.07 4.54
N VAL A 23 -4.96 1.61 4.19
CA VAL A 23 -3.91 1.31 5.18
C VAL A 23 -3.44 2.59 5.89
N VAL A 24 -3.17 3.66 5.14
CA VAL A 24 -2.82 4.97 5.72
C VAL A 24 -3.94 5.50 6.61
N ALA A 25 -5.20 5.42 6.17
CA ALA A 25 -6.35 5.87 6.95
C ALA A 25 -6.53 5.02 8.23
N THR A 26 -6.32 3.71 8.16
CA THR A 26 -6.44 2.82 9.32
C THR A 26 -5.40 3.19 10.37
N ILE A 27 -4.16 3.41 9.95
CA ILE A 27 -3.07 3.78 10.86
C ILE A 27 -3.27 5.22 11.38
N GLY A 28 -3.52 6.18 10.48
CA GLY A 28 -3.70 7.60 10.81
C GLY A 28 -5.00 7.94 11.55
N SER A 29 -6.04 7.09 11.48
CA SER A 29 -7.25 7.27 12.29
C SER A 29 -6.99 7.12 13.78
N SER A 30 -5.91 6.43 14.17
CA SER A 30 -5.53 6.26 15.56
C SER A 30 -4.93 7.53 16.18
N THR A 31 -4.45 8.48 15.36
CA THR A 31 -3.64 9.62 15.80
C THR A 31 -4.38 10.96 15.78
N ASN A 32 -5.67 11.01 15.41
CA ASN A 32 -6.45 12.26 15.25
C ASN A 32 -5.75 13.34 14.37
N THR A 33 -4.80 12.93 13.53
CA THR A 33 -4.01 13.85 12.71
C THR A 33 -4.81 14.37 11.52
N PRO A 34 -4.56 15.62 11.05
CA PRO A 34 -5.16 16.14 9.83
C PRO A 34 -4.91 15.20 8.64
N TRP A 35 -5.90 15.06 7.75
CA TRP A 35 -5.85 14.12 6.61
C TRP A 35 -4.59 14.25 5.73
N LEU A 36 -4.08 15.47 5.56
CA LEU A 36 -2.86 15.73 4.77
C LEU A 36 -1.58 15.24 5.45
N GLN A 37 -1.57 15.09 6.78
CA GLN A 37 -0.42 14.64 7.56
C GLN A 37 -0.47 13.13 7.86
N MET A 38 -1.64 12.49 7.75
CA MET A 38 -1.82 11.05 7.96
C MET A 38 -0.83 10.16 7.19
N PRO A 39 -0.45 10.43 5.92
CA PRO A 39 0.51 9.58 5.22
C PRO A 39 1.89 9.57 5.88
N PHE A 40 2.35 10.75 6.34
CA PHE A 40 3.63 10.88 7.03
C PHE A 40 3.59 10.20 8.40
N GLU A 41 2.48 10.37 9.12
CA GLU A 41 2.28 9.74 10.42
C GLU A 41 2.24 8.20 10.30
N ALA A 42 1.53 7.67 9.30
CA ALA A 42 1.48 6.24 9.03
C ALA A 42 2.86 5.70 8.66
N PHE A 43 3.63 6.44 7.85
CA PHE A 43 4.99 6.07 7.50
C PHE A 43 5.92 6.00 8.72
N ASN A 44 5.83 6.98 9.61
CA ASN A 44 6.58 7.03 10.86
C ASN A 44 6.14 5.94 11.83
N GLY A 45 4.84 5.66 11.93
CA GLY A 45 4.30 4.59 12.78
C GLY A 45 4.78 3.19 12.37
N ILE A 46 4.85 2.93 11.06
CA ILE A 46 5.42 1.68 10.54
C ILE A 46 6.94 1.64 10.78
N ALA A 47 7.67 2.75 10.56
CA ALA A 47 9.09 2.81 10.86
C ALA A 47 9.37 2.57 12.36
N PHE A 48 8.60 3.22 13.24
CA PHE A 48 8.66 3.01 14.67
C PHE A 48 8.40 1.54 15.03
N SER A 49 7.40 0.92 14.41
CA SER A 49 7.09 -0.50 14.62
C SER A 49 8.27 -1.40 14.24
N PHE A 50 8.90 -1.17 13.08
CA PHE A 50 10.09 -1.92 12.67
C PHE A 50 11.29 -1.67 13.61
N GLY A 51 11.52 -0.42 14.01
CA GLY A 51 12.56 -0.05 14.97
C GLY A 51 12.35 -0.73 16.33
N TYR A 52 11.12 -0.76 16.82
CA TYR A 52 10.76 -1.37 18.10
C TYR A 52 10.87 -2.91 18.07
N PHE A 53 10.26 -3.55 17.07
CA PHE A 53 10.22 -5.02 16.99
C PHE A 53 11.58 -5.64 16.65
N PHE A 54 12.30 -5.06 15.69
CA PHE A 54 13.56 -5.63 15.20
C PHE A 54 14.80 -4.95 15.83
N ARG A 55 14.60 -4.02 16.78
CA ARG A 55 15.68 -3.22 17.41
C ARG A 55 16.61 -2.57 16.39
N LEU A 56 16.04 -2.10 15.29
CA LEU A 56 16.79 -1.47 14.21
C LEU A 56 17.16 -0.04 14.57
N SER A 57 18.32 0.42 14.09
CA SER A 57 18.63 1.86 14.09
C SER A 57 17.58 2.62 13.27
N ALA A 58 17.38 3.91 13.57
CA ALA A 58 16.41 4.76 12.89
C ALA A 58 16.51 4.68 11.35
N THR A 59 17.73 4.71 10.79
CA THR A 59 17.94 4.62 9.34
C THR A 59 17.35 3.35 8.74
N TRP A 60 17.68 2.19 9.32
CA TRP A 60 17.17 0.89 8.85
C TRP A 60 15.66 0.75 9.04
N ALA A 61 15.11 1.31 10.12
CA ALA A 61 13.67 1.31 10.38
C ALA A 61 12.89 2.07 9.30
N TYR A 62 13.39 3.24 8.87
CA TYR A 62 12.79 4.00 7.77
C TYR A 62 12.94 3.30 6.42
N VAL A 63 14.09 2.68 6.15
CA VAL A 63 14.28 1.85 4.94
C VAL A 63 13.26 0.71 4.90
N CYS A 64 13.05 0.00 6.02
CA CYS A 64 12.04 -1.05 6.12
C CYS A 64 10.62 -0.52 5.91
N SER A 65 10.30 0.66 6.46
CA SER A 65 8.99 1.30 6.22
C SER A 65 8.79 1.62 4.74
N SER A 66 9.79 2.16 4.03
CA SER A 66 9.71 2.40 2.59
C SER A 66 9.48 1.10 1.81
N VAL A 67 10.23 0.05 2.13
CA VAL A 67 10.07 -1.27 1.51
C VAL A 67 8.68 -1.85 1.78
N PHE A 68 8.12 -1.64 2.98
CA PHE A 68 6.76 -2.07 3.32
C PHE A 68 5.71 -1.42 2.42
N PHE A 69 5.72 -0.09 2.25
CA PHE A 69 4.73 0.58 1.40
C PHE A 69 4.90 0.23 -0.09
N ILE A 70 6.14 0.08 -0.57
CA ILE A 70 6.41 -0.35 -1.95
C ILE A 70 5.90 -1.77 -2.19
N SER A 71 6.21 -2.69 -1.28
CA SER A 71 5.77 -4.09 -1.38
C SER A 71 4.25 -4.20 -1.26
N LEU A 72 3.62 -3.46 -0.36
CA LEU A 72 2.17 -3.36 -0.25
C LEU A 72 1.55 -2.93 -1.59
N PHE A 73 2.06 -1.84 -2.19
CA PHE A 73 1.58 -1.39 -3.49
C PHE A 73 1.73 -2.45 -4.58
N ALA A 74 2.91 -3.07 -4.68
CA ALA A 74 3.20 -4.09 -5.69
C ALA A 74 2.31 -5.33 -5.55
N VAL A 75 2.12 -5.81 -4.31
CA VAL A 75 1.26 -6.96 -4.01
C VAL A 75 -0.20 -6.62 -4.29
N SER A 76 -0.70 -5.46 -3.85
CA SER A 76 -2.07 -5.03 -4.13
C SER A 76 -2.33 -4.82 -5.63
N PHE A 77 -1.37 -4.28 -6.37
CA PHE A 77 -1.47 -4.15 -7.83
C PHE A 77 -1.56 -5.52 -8.51
N TRP A 78 -0.72 -6.47 -8.09
CA TRP A 78 -0.72 -7.82 -8.65
C TRP A 78 -2.00 -8.58 -8.32
N LEU A 79 -2.47 -8.52 -7.07
CA LEU A 79 -3.76 -9.06 -6.64
C LEU A 79 -4.92 -8.43 -7.42
N GLY A 80 -4.92 -7.11 -7.59
CA GLY A 80 -5.94 -6.40 -8.37
C GLY A 80 -6.01 -6.92 -9.81
N LYS A 81 -4.85 -7.17 -10.45
CA LYS A 81 -4.81 -7.78 -11.79
C LYS A 81 -5.33 -9.22 -11.80
N ILE A 82 -5.02 -10.03 -10.78
CA ILE A 82 -5.54 -11.39 -10.66
C ILE A 82 -7.06 -11.38 -10.52
N VAL A 83 -7.61 -10.52 -9.67
CA VAL A 83 -9.05 -10.38 -9.46
C VAL A 83 -9.74 -9.98 -10.76
N VAL A 84 -9.22 -8.98 -11.48
CA VAL A 84 -9.78 -8.54 -12.76
C VAL A 84 -9.75 -9.65 -13.81
N ARG A 85 -8.66 -10.43 -13.86
CA ARG A 85 -8.57 -11.60 -14.76
C ARG A 85 -9.57 -12.68 -14.40
N PHE A 86 -9.75 -12.95 -13.12
CA PHE A 86 -10.70 -13.95 -12.66
C PHE A 86 -12.14 -13.56 -13.03
N PHE A 87 -12.52 -12.32 -12.78
CA PHE A 87 -13.83 -11.78 -13.17
C PHE A 87 -14.03 -11.73 -14.69
N SER A 88 -13.00 -11.37 -15.45
CA SER A 88 -13.06 -11.33 -16.91
C SER A 88 -13.13 -12.73 -17.55
N ARG A 89 -12.73 -13.78 -16.82
CA ARG A 89 -12.80 -15.18 -17.28
C ARG A 89 -14.14 -15.85 -16.97
N GLN A 90 -14.90 -15.31 -16.03
CA GLN A 90 -16.26 -15.77 -15.71
C GLN A 90 -17.34 -15.12 -16.58
N ARG A 91 -17.00 -14.07 -17.34
CA ARG A 91 -17.86 -13.44 -18.35
C ARG A 91 -17.52 -13.96 -19.74
#